data_AF-A0AAW0CBP6-F1
#
_entry.id   AF-A0AAW0CBP6-F1
#
_cell.length_a   1.000
_cell.length_b   1.000
_cell.length_c   1.000
_cell.angle_alpha   90.00
_cell.angle_beta   90.00
_cell.angle_gamma   90.00
#
_symmetry.space_group_name_H-M   'P 1'
#
loop_
_entity.id
_entity.type
_entity.pdbx_description
1 polymer ?
#
loop_
_entity_poly.entity_id
_entity_poly.type
_entity_poly.pdbx_seq_one_letter_code
_entity_poly.pdbx_strand_id
1 'polypeptide(L)'
;MPEFSEALVSALLCLFLLNSVPPESLVVQNLWADATLAESSSHPEGSRASLGHVFTLDSDSTALRGSSDSQTPLYPPALSTDPNDPLVPIIEHGLKLVGVETHPRNVILKFQDKDSKVHWCQVQLLKHTVAQAFAKKDWEEAVCKVDRTDRGFKVGLAFEFKEYVLAFLTLDLLIQFYWSPNRASLASQPDVYLDFPRFLEDVVKWIADRRNVQSNRSGNAMTLVRTSTEIFAGGGVYTMPELWHMAGLAPNLTEAEVFDSPSRTARLCAAYYHFAKEAHTTLWPLVKRFLVGFVICVDEKDRLLYSERLHVHGKDRSYVTARFRDLLSDLQGVFEARSKESLWIRQCDDSGPFDVFEPEFIRHALESEEINLGSLIFGGEHWANLCASAGLPAACMSSRNPLARYYASLSLPPAMSASWLNLGRYTYLFHSPETTNALRASHPLTQLYRISKSDIWSVIPAFPDNSAPIPRARPPKPPTENVSPPPPPPPPVKRGKPGKQKRQSRPRAPPKPKAAPVLIPKPTPIHLCDSSVRERTLLTYIIKYTQDFTVGPLDYCGIARRIKGRGGDL
;
A
#
# COMPACT_ATOMS: atom_id res chain seq x y z
N MET A 1 2.48 5.28 -6.32
CA MET A 1 1.42 4.36 -6.78
C MET A 1 0.16 4.79 -6.06
N PRO A 2 -1.04 4.86 -6.65
CA PRO A 2 -2.24 5.18 -5.88
C PRO A 2 -2.35 4.13 -4.80
N GLU A 3 -2.55 4.66 -3.62
CA GLU A 3 -2.55 3.91 -2.39
C GLU A 3 -4.01 3.62 -2.04
N PHE A 4 -4.25 3.10 -0.86
CA PHE A 4 -5.57 2.66 -0.44
C PHE A 4 -6.65 3.74 -0.66
N SER A 5 -6.36 4.98 -0.28
CA SER A 5 -7.32 6.10 -0.35
C SER A 5 -7.73 6.48 -1.78
N GLU A 6 -6.79 6.55 -2.73
CA GLU A 6 -7.11 6.90 -4.12
C GLU A 6 -7.91 5.81 -4.82
N ALA A 7 -7.59 4.54 -4.55
CA ALA A 7 -8.33 3.41 -5.09
C ALA A 7 -9.77 3.38 -4.55
N LEU A 8 -9.92 3.59 -3.24
CA LEU A 8 -11.23 3.70 -2.59
C LEU A 8 -12.06 4.84 -3.19
N VAL A 9 -11.50 6.05 -3.30
CA VAL A 9 -12.25 7.20 -3.87
C VAL A 9 -12.62 6.97 -5.33
N SER A 10 -11.72 6.42 -6.14
CA SER A 10 -12.03 6.10 -7.53
C SER A 10 -13.18 5.10 -7.64
N ALA A 11 -13.19 4.06 -6.80
CA ALA A 11 -14.29 3.11 -6.75
C ALA A 11 -15.60 3.75 -6.26
N LEU A 12 -15.54 4.64 -5.27
CA LEU A 12 -16.71 5.37 -4.77
C LEU A 12 -17.30 6.34 -5.80
N LEU A 13 -16.46 6.98 -6.63
CA LEU A 13 -16.92 7.80 -7.76
C LEU A 13 -17.65 6.95 -8.81
N CYS A 14 -17.09 5.79 -9.16
CA CYS A 14 -17.74 4.84 -10.06
C CYS A 14 -19.07 4.33 -9.49
N LEU A 15 -19.13 3.99 -8.19
CA LEU A 15 -20.35 3.60 -7.49
C LEU A 15 -21.37 4.75 -7.47
N PHE A 16 -20.91 5.98 -7.24
CA PHE A 16 -21.77 7.15 -7.22
C PHE A 16 -22.42 7.39 -8.59
N LEU A 17 -21.67 7.25 -9.68
CA LEU A 17 -22.21 7.27 -11.04
C LEU A 17 -23.23 6.14 -11.25
N LEU A 18 -22.86 4.89 -10.95
CA LEU A 18 -23.71 3.70 -11.14
C LEU A 18 -25.05 3.84 -10.42
N ASN A 19 -25.05 4.40 -9.20
CA ASN A 19 -26.25 4.55 -8.38
C ASN A 19 -27.09 5.79 -8.74
N SER A 20 -26.52 6.76 -9.45
CA SER A 20 -27.19 8.04 -9.76
C SER A 20 -27.74 8.10 -11.18
N VAL A 21 -27.28 7.23 -12.08
CA VAL A 21 -27.66 7.22 -13.50
C VAL A 21 -28.56 6.02 -13.78
N PRO A 22 -29.65 6.18 -14.57
CA PRO A 22 -30.50 5.07 -14.93
C PRO A 22 -29.71 3.93 -15.59
N PRO A 23 -29.94 2.65 -15.21
CA PRO A 23 -29.14 1.53 -15.71
C PRO A 23 -29.12 1.39 -17.24
N GLU A 24 -30.21 1.74 -17.93
CA GLU A 24 -30.31 1.76 -19.39
C GLU A 24 -29.42 2.82 -20.05
N SER A 25 -29.05 3.87 -19.33
CA SER A 25 -28.12 4.89 -19.81
C SER A 25 -26.66 4.47 -19.66
N LEU A 26 -26.37 3.37 -18.95
CA LEU A 26 -25.02 2.86 -18.67
C LEU A 26 -24.56 1.74 -19.63
N VAL A 27 -25.07 1.73 -20.86
CA VAL A 27 -24.56 0.90 -21.95
C VAL A 27 -23.39 1.63 -22.63
N VAL A 28 -22.25 0.95 -22.75
CA VAL A 28 -21.04 1.48 -23.36
C VAL A 28 -21.29 1.73 -24.85
N GLN A 29 -21.13 2.98 -25.27
CA GLN A 29 -21.25 3.44 -26.64
C GLN A 29 -19.90 3.40 -27.36
N ASN A 30 -18.84 3.89 -26.71
CA ASN A 30 -17.47 3.90 -27.21
C ASN A 30 -16.46 3.69 -26.07
N LEU A 31 -15.25 3.31 -26.45
CA LEU A 31 -14.07 3.36 -25.60
C LEU A 31 -13.13 4.43 -26.10
N TRP A 32 -12.54 5.22 -25.21
CA TRP A 32 -11.61 6.31 -25.56
C TRP A 32 -10.29 6.16 -24.82
N ALA A 33 -9.20 6.60 -25.45
CA ALA A 33 -7.90 6.73 -24.79
C ALA A 33 -7.08 7.87 -25.40
N ASP A 34 -6.09 8.35 -24.66
CA ASP A 34 -5.00 9.12 -25.26
C ASP A 34 -3.91 8.20 -25.77
N ALA A 35 -3.31 8.52 -26.91
CA ALA A 35 -2.14 7.81 -27.40
C ALA A 35 -0.93 8.07 -26.48
N THR A 36 0.06 7.18 -26.47
CA THR A 36 1.41 7.51 -26.00
C THR A 36 2.13 8.39 -27.04
N LEU A 37 3.27 8.98 -26.69
CA LEU A 37 4.07 9.74 -27.65
C LEU A 37 4.47 8.89 -28.87
N ALA A 38 4.90 7.64 -28.62
CA ALA A 38 5.26 6.70 -29.68
C ALA A 38 4.06 6.31 -30.55
N GLU A 39 2.91 6.00 -29.93
CA GLU A 39 1.66 5.70 -30.65
C GLU A 39 1.24 6.90 -31.52
N SER A 40 1.30 8.13 -30.96
CA SER A 40 0.90 9.36 -31.67
C SER A 40 1.67 9.54 -32.99
N SER A 41 2.96 9.20 -32.99
CA SER A 41 3.81 9.27 -34.19
C SER A 41 3.52 8.19 -35.23
N SER A 42 2.89 7.08 -34.84
CA SER A 42 2.46 6.02 -35.78
C SER A 42 1.07 6.25 -36.38
N HIS A 43 0.28 7.15 -35.82
CA HIS A 43 -1.03 7.49 -36.36
C HIS A 43 -0.94 8.44 -37.56
N PRO A 44 -1.90 8.41 -38.50
CA PRO A 44 -1.93 9.31 -39.65
C PRO A 44 -1.88 10.78 -39.24
N GLU A 45 -1.14 11.60 -40.00
CA GLU A 45 -1.05 13.04 -39.77
C GLU A 45 -2.44 13.69 -39.81
N GLY A 46 -2.73 14.55 -38.83
CA GLY A 46 -4.03 15.21 -38.67
C GLY A 46 -5.11 14.35 -37.99
N SER A 47 -4.83 13.07 -37.72
CA SER A 47 -5.70 12.25 -36.86
C SER A 47 -5.73 12.78 -35.43
N ARG A 48 -6.80 12.46 -34.69
CA ARG A 48 -6.99 12.86 -33.29
C ARG A 48 -5.78 12.48 -32.43
N ALA A 49 -5.30 11.24 -32.54
CA ALA A 49 -4.15 10.75 -31.80
C ALA A 49 -2.84 11.49 -32.16
N SER A 50 -2.59 11.78 -33.45
CA SER A 50 -1.41 12.55 -33.87
C SER A 50 -1.42 13.99 -33.36
N LEU A 51 -2.62 14.56 -33.16
CA LEU A 51 -2.85 15.88 -32.57
C LEU A 51 -2.88 15.87 -31.03
N GLY A 52 -2.59 14.73 -30.40
CA GLY A 52 -2.62 14.57 -28.94
C GLY A 52 -4.02 14.68 -28.31
N HIS A 53 -5.07 14.52 -29.10
CA HIS A 53 -6.46 14.41 -28.64
C HIS A 53 -6.81 12.95 -28.34
N VAL A 54 -7.81 12.75 -27.47
CA VAL A 54 -8.36 11.41 -27.23
C VAL A 54 -8.96 10.82 -28.51
N PHE A 55 -8.75 9.53 -28.73
CA PHE A 55 -9.24 8.78 -29.89
C PHE A 55 -10.07 7.57 -29.44
N THR A 56 -10.96 7.11 -30.32
CA THR A 56 -11.80 5.93 -30.08
C THR A 56 -11.00 4.65 -30.25
N LEU A 57 -11.30 3.62 -29.45
CA LEU A 57 -10.73 2.29 -29.58
C LEU A 57 -11.73 1.38 -30.31
N ASP A 58 -11.30 0.80 -31.42
CA ASP A 58 -12.05 -0.18 -32.20
C ASP A 58 -11.63 -1.62 -31.83
N SER A 59 -12.34 -2.62 -32.35
CA SER A 59 -12.14 -4.03 -31.99
C SER A 59 -10.79 -4.62 -32.42
N ASP A 60 -10.07 -3.95 -33.30
CA ASP A 60 -8.69 -4.26 -33.73
C ASP A 60 -7.62 -3.46 -32.97
N SER A 61 -8.01 -2.63 -31.99
CA SER A 61 -7.08 -1.78 -31.26
C SER A 61 -6.00 -2.60 -30.55
N THR A 62 -4.75 -2.27 -30.86
CA THR A 62 -3.55 -2.86 -30.24
C THR A 62 -2.99 -2.00 -29.11
N ALA A 63 -3.71 -0.95 -28.68
CA ALA A 63 -3.24 -0.04 -27.65
C ALA A 63 -3.08 -0.75 -26.30
N LEU A 64 -1.90 -0.60 -25.70
CA LEU A 64 -1.55 -1.22 -24.41
C LEU A 64 -1.17 -0.18 -23.36
N ARG A 65 -1.52 -0.40 -22.10
CA ARG A 65 -1.08 0.44 -20.97
C ARG A 65 -0.43 -0.36 -19.86
N GLY A 66 0.51 0.26 -19.16
CA GLY A 66 1.28 -0.33 -18.07
C GLY A 66 2.76 0.03 -18.14
N SER A 67 3.56 -0.56 -17.25
CA SER A 67 5.02 -0.49 -17.35
C SER A 67 5.52 -1.29 -18.57
N SER A 68 6.73 -1.01 -19.05
CA SER A 68 7.36 -1.70 -20.19
C SER A 68 7.24 -3.23 -20.13
N ASP A 69 7.38 -3.79 -18.93
CA ASP A 69 7.47 -5.24 -18.74
C ASP A 69 6.11 -5.87 -18.36
N SER A 70 5.04 -5.06 -18.33
CA SER A 70 3.71 -5.47 -17.90
C SER A 70 2.65 -4.59 -18.55
N GLN A 71 2.61 -4.54 -19.88
CA GLN A 71 1.54 -3.83 -20.58
C GLN A 71 0.32 -4.74 -20.74
N THR A 72 -0.86 -4.13 -20.71
CA THR A 72 -2.15 -4.82 -20.80
C THR A 72 -3.04 -4.15 -21.85
N PRO A 73 -3.85 -4.91 -22.60
CA PRO A 73 -4.70 -4.35 -23.64
C PRO A 73 -5.80 -3.46 -23.07
N LEU A 74 -6.04 -2.33 -23.73
CA LEU A 74 -7.14 -1.44 -23.37
C LEU A 74 -8.50 -2.00 -23.80
N TYR A 75 -8.59 -2.51 -25.02
CA TYR A 75 -9.81 -3.13 -25.54
C TYR A 75 -10.04 -4.53 -24.91
N PRO A 76 -11.28 -4.91 -24.58
CA PRO A 76 -11.56 -6.24 -24.03
C PRO A 76 -11.15 -7.36 -24.99
N PRO A 77 -10.16 -8.23 -24.66
CA PRO A 77 -9.66 -9.23 -25.60
C PRO A 77 -10.71 -10.25 -26.03
N ALA A 78 -11.68 -10.56 -25.17
CA ALA A 78 -12.78 -11.47 -25.48
C ALA A 78 -13.78 -10.91 -26.51
N LEU A 79 -13.71 -9.61 -26.79
CA LEU A 79 -14.57 -8.91 -27.75
C LEU A 79 -13.76 -8.39 -28.95
N SER A 80 -12.46 -8.65 -28.99
CA SER A 80 -11.61 -8.28 -30.13
C SER A 80 -11.89 -9.21 -31.31
N THR A 81 -11.84 -8.66 -32.50
CA THR A 81 -12.02 -9.39 -33.76
C THR A 81 -10.68 -9.87 -34.29
N ASP A 82 -10.66 -11.00 -35.00
CA ASP A 82 -9.46 -11.37 -35.76
C ASP A 82 -9.17 -10.25 -36.78
N PRO A 83 -7.90 -9.95 -37.10
CA PRO A 83 -7.56 -8.94 -38.12
C PRO A 83 -8.25 -9.12 -39.48
N ASN A 84 -8.77 -10.32 -39.78
CA ASN A 84 -9.49 -10.62 -41.01
C ASN A 84 -11.02 -10.46 -40.91
N ASP A 85 -11.56 -10.32 -39.70
CA ASP A 85 -12.99 -10.15 -39.46
C ASP A 85 -13.38 -8.66 -39.57
N PRO A 86 -14.63 -8.35 -39.97
CA PRO A 86 -15.12 -6.98 -39.97
C PRO A 86 -15.10 -6.40 -38.55
N LEU A 87 -14.71 -5.12 -38.44
CA LEU A 87 -14.70 -4.41 -37.16
C LEU A 87 -16.11 -4.37 -36.56
N VAL A 88 -16.22 -4.76 -35.30
CA VAL A 88 -17.48 -4.74 -34.55
C VAL A 88 -17.39 -3.60 -33.53
N PRO A 89 -18.21 -2.53 -33.69
CA PRO A 89 -18.23 -1.43 -32.73
C PRO A 89 -18.60 -1.90 -31.32
N ILE A 90 -17.98 -1.32 -30.29
CA ILE A 90 -18.18 -1.76 -28.90
C ILE A 90 -19.67 -1.74 -28.47
N ILE A 91 -20.45 -0.79 -28.99
CA ILE A 91 -21.88 -0.66 -28.74
C ILE A 91 -22.69 -1.90 -29.16
N GLU A 92 -22.25 -2.63 -30.18
CA GLU A 92 -22.94 -3.82 -30.68
C GLU A 92 -22.87 -5.00 -29.71
N HIS A 93 -21.90 -5.00 -28.78
CA HIS A 93 -21.84 -5.99 -27.70
C HIS A 93 -22.84 -5.68 -26.58
N GLY A 94 -23.36 -4.46 -26.49
CA GLY A 94 -24.32 -4.06 -25.46
C GLY A 94 -23.76 -4.16 -24.04
N LEU A 95 -22.46 -3.90 -23.86
CA LEU A 95 -21.82 -3.93 -22.54
C LEU A 95 -22.44 -2.87 -21.62
N LYS A 96 -23.12 -3.31 -20.57
CA LYS A 96 -23.76 -2.45 -19.57
C LYS A 96 -23.01 -2.50 -18.25
N LEU A 97 -22.67 -1.36 -17.66
CA LEU A 97 -22.10 -1.32 -16.31
C LEU A 97 -23.19 -1.69 -15.28
N VAL A 98 -22.97 -2.77 -14.52
CA VAL A 98 -23.95 -3.33 -13.56
C VAL A 98 -23.40 -3.47 -12.15
N GLY A 99 -22.12 -3.20 -11.93
CA GLY A 99 -21.52 -3.29 -10.61
C GLY A 99 -20.13 -2.68 -10.54
N VAL A 100 -19.74 -2.29 -9.33
CA VAL A 100 -18.40 -1.80 -9.01
C VAL A 100 -17.99 -2.42 -7.68
N GLU A 101 -16.77 -2.96 -7.60
CA GLU A 101 -16.16 -3.41 -6.36
C GLU A 101 -14.95 -2.54 -6.00
N THR A 102 -14.84 -2.25 -4.70
CA THR A 102 -13.67 -1.62 -4.11
C THR A 102 -12.58 -2.65 -3.91
N HIS A 103 -11.33 -2.27 -4.18
CA HIS A 103 -10.18 -3.10 -3.90
C HIS A 103 -9.01 -2.19 -3.47
N PRO A 104 -8.12 -2.59 -2.54
CA PRO A 104 -7.07 -1.72 -1.98
C PRO A 104 -6.11 -1.03 -2.96
N ARG A 105 -6.10 -1.43 -4.24
CA ARG A 105 -5.24 -0.90 -5.31
C ARG A 105 -5.93 -0.77 -6.66
N ASN A 106 -7.18 -1.23 -6.75
CA ASN A 106 -7.88 -1.40 -8.01
C ASN A 106 -9.30 -0.87 -7.90
N VAL A 107 -9.88 -0.52 -9.04
CA VAL A 107 -11.33 -0.41 -9.20
C VAL A 107 -11.75 -1.58 -10.07
N ILE A 108 -12.73 -2.37 -9.63
CA ILE A 108 -13.19 -3.53 -10.41
C ILE A 108 -14.60 -3.22 -10.90
N LEU A 109 -14.75 -3.12 -12.22
CA LEU A 109 -16.02 -2.86 -12.88
C LEU A 109 -16.61 -4.18 -13.36
N LYS A 110 -17.92 -4.35 -13.14
CA LYS A 110 -18.71 -5.48 -13.62
C LYS A 110 -19.61 -5.00 -14.75
N PHE A 111 -19.43 -5.58 -15.93
CA PHE A 111 -20.27 -5.37 -17.09
C PHE A 111 -21.13 -6.61 -17.37
N GLN A 112 -22.28 -6.40 -17.98
CA GLN A 112 -23.14 -7.44 -18.53
C GLN A 112 -23.41 -7.11 -20.01
N ASP A 113 -23.15 -8.06 -20.91
CA ASP A 113 -23.44 -7.87 -22.34
C ASP A 113 -24.91 -8.15 -22.69
N LYS A 114 -25.28 -7.95 -23.97
CA LYS A 114 -26.64 -8.18 -24.47
C LYS A 114 -27.12 -9.63 -24.33
N ASP A 115 -26.20 -10.59 -24.23
CA ASP A 115 -26.48 -12.02 -24.02
C ASP A 115 -26.51 -12.39 -22.53
N SER A 116 -26.49 -11.39 -21.63
CA SER A 116 -26.41 -11.55 -20.19
C SER A 116 -25.11 -12.19 -19.67
N LYS A 117 -24.04 -12.28 -20.50
CA LYS A 117 -22.73 -12.75 -20.04
C LYS A 117 -22.03 -11.64 -19.27
N VAL A 118 -21.31 -12.04 -18.22
CA VAL A 118 -20.61 -11.12 -17.34
C VAL A 118 -19.17 -10.93 -17.81
N HIS A 119 -18.75 -9.67 -17.84
CA HIS A 119 -17.38 -9.27 -18.14
C HIS A 119 -16.86 -8.40 -17.00
N TRP A 120 -15.69 -8.73 -16.48
CA TRP A 120 -15.05 -7.98 -15.42
C TRP A 120 -13.87 -7.19 -15.97
N CYS A 121 -13.72 -5.95 -15.53
CA CYS A 121 -12.58 -5.09 -15.82
C CYS A 121 -11.95 -4.66 -14.50
N GLN A 122 -10.78 -5.20 -14.16
CA GLN A 122 -9.98 -4.66 -13.07
C GLN A 122 -9.08 -3.55 -13.61
N VAL A 123 -9.28 -2.35 -13.11
CA VAL A 123 -8.44 -1.18 -13.37
C VAL A 123 -7.42 -1.05 -12.26
N GLN A 124 -6.16 -1.33 -12.58
CA GLN A 124 -5.04 -1.13 -11.68
C GLN A 124 -4.46 0.26 -11.88
N LEU A 125 -4.74 1.14 -10.93
CA LEU A 125 -4.50 2.58 -11.04
C LEU A 125 -3.00 2.97 -11.05
N LEU A 126 -2.09 2.05 -10.68
CA LEU A 126 -0.62 2.15 -10.79
C LEU A 126 0.11 3.43 -10.34
N LYS A 127 0.08 4.57 -11.04
CA LYS A 127 0.57 5.88 -10.55
C LYS A 127 -0.37 6.98 -11.01
N HIS A 128 -0.52 8.01 -10.17
CA HIS A 128 -1.16 9.27 -10.50
C HIS A 128 -2.50 9.16 -11.25
N THR A 129 -3.35 8.22 -10.84
CA THR A 129 -4.59 7.91 -11.55
C THR A 129 -5.80 8.09 -10.65
N VAL A 130 -6.87 8.67 -11.21
CA VAL A 130 -8.17 8.83 -10.56
C VAL A 130 -9.30 8.57 -11.55
N ALA A 131 -10.41 7.98 -11.10
CA ALA A 131 -11.63 7.90 -11.89
C ALA A 131 -12.42 9.21 -11.79
N GLN A 132 -12.96 9.71 -12.91
CA GLN A 132 -13.92 10.81 -12.93
C GLN A 132 -15.00 10.53 -13.96
N ALA A 133 -16.20 11.07 -13.77
CA ALA A 133 -17.23 11.00 -14.81
C ALA A 133 -17.61 12.40 -15.29
N PHE A 134 -17.62 12.57 -16.61
CA PHE A 134 -17.93 13.83 -17.28
C PHE A 134 -19.33 13.74 -17.88
N ALA A 135 -20.07 14.85 -17.93
CA ALA A 135 -21.22 14.91 -18.83
C ALA A 135 -20.71 14.79 -20.27
N LYS A 136 -21.45 14.08 -21.13
CA LYS A 136 -21.04 13.82 -22.52
C LYS A 136 -20.74 15.11 -23.30
N LYS A 137 -21.54 16.15 -23.08
CA LYS A 137 -21.31 17.47 -23.67
C LYS A 137 -19.93 18.04 -23.28
N ASP A 138 -19.61 18.04 -21.99
CA ASP A 138 -18.34 18.57 -21.48
C ASP A 138 -17.15 17.74 -21.99
N TRP A 139 -17.33 16.42 -22.10
CA TRP A 139 -16.34 15.54 -22.71
C TRP A 139 -16.05 15.92 -24.16
N GLU A 140 -17.09 16.08 -24.99
CA GLU A 140 -16.97 16.44 -26.40
C GLU A 140 -16.40 17.85 -26.62
N GLU A 141 -16.77 18.81 -25.77
CA GLU A 141 -16.39 20.21 -25.91
C GLU A 141 -15.03 20.53 -25.29
N ALA A 142 -14.67 19.92 -24.16
CA ALA A 142 -13.48 20.28 -23.39
C ALA A 142 -12.39 19.19 -23.38
N VAL A 143 -12.74 17.90 -23.35
CA VAL A 143 -11.74 16.83 -23.30
C VAL A 143 -11.29 16.44 -24.71
N CYS A 144 -12.26 16.20 -25.60
CA CYS A 144 -12.04 15.74 -26.97
C CYS A 144 -11.32 16.73 -27.89
N LYS A 145 -11.26 18.03 -27.55
CA LYS A 145 -10.78 19.10 -28.44
C LYS A 145 -9.49 19.78 -27.97
N VAL A 146 -8.97 19.38 -26.82
CA VAL A 146 -7.80 20.01 -26.20
C VAL A 146 -6.66 19.00 -26.19
N ASP A 147 -5.44 19.41 -26.55
CA ASP A 147 -4.25 18.56 -26.49
C ASP A 147 -3.99 18.07 -25.06
N ARG A 148 -3.55 16.82 -24.92
CA ARG A 148 -3.25 16.20 -23.60
C ARG A 148 -2.27 17.00 -22.75
N THR A 149 -1.37 17.78 -23.36
CA THR A 149 -0.41 18.65 -22.66
C THR A 149 -1.12 19.85 -22.05
N ASP A 150 -2.06 20.45 -22.80
CA ASP A 150 -2.84 21.60 -22.36
C ASP A 150 -3.92 21.22 -21.33
N ARG A 151 -4.49 20.01 -21.43
CA ARG A 151 -5.45 19.48 -20.44
C ARG A 151 -4.83 19.26 -19.05
N GLY A 152 -3.52 19.05 -18.98
CA GLY A 152 -2.82 18.73 -17.73
C GLY A 152 -3.05 17.30 -17.19
N PHE A 153 -3.76 16.45 -17.95
CA PHE A 153 -3.93 15.03 -17.67
C PHE A 153 -4.11 14.25 -18.98
N LYS A 154 -3.89 12.93 -18.89
CA LYS A 154 -4.09 11.97 -19.97
C LYS A 154 -5.25 11.03 -19.62
N VAL A 155 -5.87 10.44 -20.62
CA VAL A 155 -6.94 9.44 -20.49
C VAL A 155 -6.35 8.06 -20.70
N GLY A 156 -6.27 7.27 -19.63
CA GLY A 156 -5.84 5.87 -19.70
C GLY A 156 -6.84 5.02 -20.47
N LEU A 157 -8.11 5.05 -20.03
CA LEU A 157 -9.28 4.50 -20.71
C LEU A 157 -10.51 5.27 -20.24
N ALA A 158 -11.46 5.52 -21.13
CA ALA A 158 -12.77 6.03 -20.78
C ALA A 158 -13.89 5.23 -21.44
N PHE A 159 -14.96 5.03 -20.67
CA PHE A 159 -16.19 4.36 -21.05
C PHE A 159 -17.23 5.44 -21.37
N GLU A 160 -17.55 5.63 -22.63
CA GLU A 160 -18.65 6.51 -23.03
C GLU A 160 -19.98 5.80 -22.84
N PHE A 161 -20.88 6.43 -22.12
CA PHE A 161 -22.27 6.05 -21.92
C PHE A 161 -23.20 7.05 -22.61
N LYS A 162 -24.52 6.88 -22.49
CA LYS A 162 -25.50 7.73 -23.18
C LYS A 162 -25.32 9.22 -22.87
N GLU A 163 -25.19 9.55 -21.59
CA GLU A 163 -25.15 10.95 -21.10
C GLU A 163 -23.85 11.31 -20.41
N TYR A 164 -23.00 10.32 -20.12
CA TYR A 164 -21.80 10.48 -19.31
C TYR A 164 -20.60 9.72 -19.90
N VAL A 165 -19.40 10.14 -19.54
CA VAL A 165 -18.16 9.41 -19.86
C VAL A 165 -17.40 9.16 -18.57
N LEU A 166 -17.28 7.89 -18.17
CA LEU A 166 -16.45 7.48 -17.03
C LEU A 166 -15.01 7.29 -17.50
N ALA A 167 -14.10 8.16 -17.06
CA ALA A 167 -12.71 8.18 -17.48
C ALA A 167 -11.75 7.89 -16.32
N PHE A 168 -10.73 7.07 -16.58
CA PHE A 168 -9.59 6.87 -15.70
C PHE A 168 -8.46 7.78 -16.16
N LEU A 169 -8.36 8.93 -15.49
CA LEU A 169 -7.41 9.99 -15.80
C LEU A 169 -6.07 9.68 -15.14
N THR A 170 -4.97 9.95 -15.84
CA THR A 170 -3.61 9.65 -15.41
C THR A 170 -2.63 10.70 -15.91
N LEU A 171 -1.54 10.94 -15.18
CA LEU A 171 -0.52 11.87 -15.64
C LEU A 171 0.46 11.26 -16.64
N ASP A 172 0.72 9.96 -16.53
CA ASP A 172 1.86 9.31 -17.17
C ASP A 172 1.46 8.07 -18.01
N LEU A 173 0.16 7.77 -18.11
CA LEU A 173 -0.36 6.56 -18.76
C LEU A 173 0.16 5.25 -18.13
N LEU A 174 0.69 5.32 -16.89
CA LEU A 174 1.02 4.14 -16.09
C LEU A 174 -0.25 3.70 -15.35
N ILE A 175 -1.04 2.92 -16.06
CA ILE A 175 -2.31 2.30 -15.63
C ILE A 175 -2.45 0.95 -16.35
N GLN A 176 -3.13 -0.04 -15.76
CA GLN A 176 -3.35 -1.34 -16.39
C GLN A 176 -4.82 -1.75 -16.32
N PHE A 177 -5.25 -2.55 -17.29
CA PHE A 177 -6.63 -3.04 -17.43
C PHE A 177 -6.60 -4.56 -17.62
N TYR A 178 -7.21 -5.28 -16.68
CA TYR A 178 -7.32 -6.73 -16.77
C TYR A 178 -8.77 -7.11 -17.00
N TRP A 179 -9.01 -7.72 -18.16
CA TRP A 179 -10.33 -8.17 -18.59
C TRP A 179 -10.50 -9.66 -18.30
N SER A 180 -11.64 -10.06 -17.77
CA SER A 180 -11.94 -11.47 -17.54
C SER A 180 -13.45 -11.79 -17.52
N PRO A 181 -13.88 -12.94 -18.03
CA PRO A 181 -15.25 -13.42 -17.82
C PRO A 181 -15.51 -13.91 -16.37
N ASN A 182 -14.46 -14.08 -15.56
CA ASN A 182 -14.55 -14.62 -14.20
C ASN A 182 -13.85 -13.71 -13.18
N ARG A 183 -14.60 -13.28 -12.16
CA ARG A 183 -14.10 -12.47 -11.04
C ARG A 183 -12.90 -13.10 -10.31
N ALA A 184 -12.89 -14.42 -10.20
CA ALA A 184 -11.86 -15.16 -9.46
C ALA A 184 -10.50 -15.21 -10.17
N SER A 185 -10.44 -14.92 -11.49
CA SER A 185 -9.17 -14.84 -12.21
C SER A 185 -8.51 -13.47 -12.12
N LEU A 186 -9.20 -12.49 -11.54
CA LEU A 186 -8.68 -11.17 -11.24
C LEU A 186 -8.01 -11.18 -9.86
N ALA A 187 -7.28 -10.11 -9.55
CA ALA A 187 -6.59 -10.00 -8.27
C ALA A 187 -7.58 -10.15 -7.10
N SER A 188 -7.13 -10.89 -6.10
CA SER A 188 -7.89 -11.24 -4.89
C SER A 188 -7.03 -10.96 -3.67
N GLN A 189 -6.86 -9.68 -3.35
CA GLN A 189 -6.35 -9.29 -2.05
C GLN A 189 -7.52 -8.91 -1.14
N PRO A 190 -7.56 -9.38 0.12
CA PRO A 190 -8.57 -8.95 1.06
C PRO A 190 -8.42 -7.45 1.31
N ASP A 191 -9.55 -6.75 1.35
CA ASP A 191 -9.57 -5.40 1.87
C ASP A 191 -9.42 -5.47 3.40
N VAL A 192 -8.37 -4.84 3.93
CA VAL A 192 -8.04 -4.92 5.37
C VAL A 192 -9.17 -4.43 6.26
N TYR A 193 -10.05 -3.54 5.77
CA TYR A 193 -11.22 -3.09 6.51
C TYR A 193 -12.41 -4.04 6.36
N LEU A 194 -12.72 -4.47 5.12
CA LEU A 194 -13.92 -5.30 4.87
C LEU A 194 -13.75 -6.77 5.26
N ASP A 195 -12.52 -7.30 5.25
CA ASP A 195 -12.21 -8.67 5.62
C ASP A 195 -10.89 -8.75 6.40
N PHE A 196 -10.89 -8.08 7.55
CA PHE A 196 -9.76 -8.10 8.48
C PHE A 196 -9.35 -9.52 8.94
N PRO A 197 -10.29 -10.46 9.24
CA PRO A 197 -9.91 -11.84 9.56
C PRO A 197 -9.04 -12.47 8.48
N ARG A 198 -9.47 -12.38 7.21
CA ARG A 198 -8.74 -12.97 6.09
C ARG A 198 -7.38 -12.31 5.88
N PHE A 199 -7.33 -10.98 5.98
CA PHE A 199 -6.07 -10.24 5.93
C PHE A 199 -5.07 -10.76 6.98
N LEU A 200 -5.50 -10.98 8.22
CA LEU A 200 -4.63 -11.52 9.27
C LEU A 200 -4.17 -12.96 8.99
N GLU A 201 -5.01 -13.80 8.38
CA GLU A 201 -4.61 -15.14 7.95
C GLU A 201 -3.52 -15.09 6.86
N ASP A 202 -3.69 -14.20 5.87
CA ASP A 202 -2.72 -14.02 4.80
C ASP A 202 -1.39 -13.46 5.34
N VAL A 203 -1.42 -12.54 6.32
CA VAL A 203 -0.23 -12.07 7.06
C VAL A 203 0.44 -13.22 7.81
N VAL A 204 -0.31 -14.04 8.56
CA VAL A 204 0.24 -15.20 9.28
C VAL A 204 0.95 -16.16 8.33
N LYS A 205 0.30 -16.51 7.22
CA LYS A 205 0.86 -17.39 6.19
C LYS A 205 2.16 -16.81 5.64
N TRP A 206 2.15 -15.52 5.28
CA TRP A 206 3.33 -14.83 4.79
C TRP A 206 4.48 -14.82 5.81
N ILE A 207 4.23 -14.54 7.10
CA ILE A 207 5.27 -14.59 8.14
C ILE A 207 5.84 -16.01 8.26
N ALA A 208 4.99 -17.03 8.24
CA ALA A 208 5.41 -18.42 8.35
C ALA A 208 6.31 -18.82 7.16
N ASP A 209 5.91 -18.50 5.94
CA ASP A 209 6.68 -18.75 4.72
C ASP A 209 8.05 -18.06 4.78
N ARG A 210 8.07 -16.77 5.16
CA ARG A 210 9.30 -15.99 5.33
C ARG A 210 10.25 -16.61 6.36
N ARG A 211 9.73 -17.14 7.47
CA ARG A 211 10.53 -17.84 8.50
C ARG A 211 11.11 -19.17 8.01
N ASN A 212 10.34 -19.93 7.22
CA ASN A 212 10.72 -21.28 6.79
C ASN A 212 11.81 -21.28 5.72
N VAL A 213 11.83 -20.30 4.81
CA VAL A 213 12.70 -20.29 3.62
C VAL A 213 14.19 -20.00 3.92
N GLN A 214 14.63 -19.99 5.19
CA GLN A 214 15.96 -19.50 5.60
C GLN A 214 16.29 -18.13 4.98
N SER A 215 15.26 -17.32 4.76
CA SER A 215 15.42 -16.02 4.12
C SER A 215 16.23 -15.08 5.03
N ASN A 216 17.02 -14.19 4.43
CA ASN A 216 17.61 -13.11 5.20
C ASN A 216 16.49 -12.12 5.62
N ARG A 217 16.23 -12.03 6.93
CA ARG A 217 15.21 -11.16 7.53
C ARG A 217 15.81 -9.95 8.25
N SER A 218 17.06 -9.59 7.89
CA SER A 218 17.73 -8.38 8.39
C SER A 218 17.43 -7.14 7.56
N GLY A 219 16.67 -7.26 6.47
CA GLY A 219 16.25 -6.13 5.64
C GLY A 219 15.29 -5.20 6.38
N ASN A 220 15.21 -3.95 5.96
CA ASN A 220 14.26 -2.97 6.51
C ASN A 220 12.79 -3.45 6.37
N ALA A 221 12.06 -3.50 7.48
CA ALA A 221 10.69 -4.00 7.52
C ALA A 221 9.73 -3.17 6.66
N MET A 222 9.85 -1.84 6.69
CA MET A 222 8.96 -0.94 5.94
C MET A 222 9.10 -1.15 4.43
N THR A 223 10.34 -1.24 3.96
CA THR A 223 10.64 -1.53 2.56
C THR A 223 10.05 -2.87 2.14
N LEU A 224 10.22 -3.89 2.97
CA LEU A 224 9.67 -5.23 2.71
C LEU A 224 8.15 -5.21 2.61
N VAL A 225 7.46 -4.64 3.60
CA VAL A 225 5.99 -4.55 3.63
C VAL A 225 5.47 -3.83 2.40
N ARG A 226 6.08 -2.70 2.03
CA ARG A 226 5.71 -1.94 0.83
C ARG A 226 5.89 -2.74 -0.46
N THR A 227 6.88 -3.62 -0.52
CA THR A 227 7.12 -4.48 -1.70
C THR A 227 6.29 -5.76 -1.70
N SER A 228 5.79 -6.21 -0.55
CA SER A 228 4.88 -7.36 -0.41
C SER A 228 3.42 -6.96 -0.68
N THR A 229 3.20 -6.43 -1.87
CA THR A 229 1.91 -5.86 -2.29
C THR A 229 0.78 -6.90 -2.41
N GLU A 230 1.13 -8.19 -2.43
CA GLU A 230 0.20 -9.31 -2.38
C GLU A 230 -0.47 -9.48 -1.02
N ILE A 231 0.18 -9.01 0.06
CA ILE A 231 -0.36 -9.03 1.42
C ILE A 231 -0.79 -7.63 1.85
N PHE A 232 0.09 -6.65 1.67
CA PHE A 232 -0.12 -5.28 2.10
C PHE A 232 -0.56 -4.39 0.93
N ALA A 233 -1.56 -4.87 0.19
CA ALA A 233 -2.13 -4.15 -0.94
C ALA A 233 -2.67 -2.80 -0.49
N GLY A 234 -2.28 -1.71 -1.18
CA GLY A 234 -2.66 -0.33 -0.83
C GLY A 234 -1.61 0.42 -0.02
N GLY A 235 -0.57 -0.27 0.46
CA GLY A 235 0.52 0.35 1.21
C GLY A 235 1.61 0.93 0.31
N GLY A 236 1.63 2.25 0.12
CA GLY A 236 2.58 2.91 -0.78
C GLY A 236 3.64 3.77 -0.08
N VAL A 237 4.02 4.86 -0.73
CA VAL A 237 5.08 5.78 -0.28
C VAL A 237 4.61 6.63 0.89
N TYR A 238 3.36 7.06 0.92
CA TYR A 238 2.85 7.90 2.00
C TYR A 238 2.14 7.09 3.10
N THR A 239 1.41 6.04 2.73
CA THR A 239 0.67 5.18 3.68
C THR A 239 1.63 4.47 4.62
N MET A 240 2.80 4.00 4.14
CA MET A 240 3.75 3.27 5.02
C MET A 240 4.31 4.13 6.17
N PRO A 241 4.83 5.36 5.94
CA PRO A 241 5.14 6.30 7.01
C PRO A 241 4.00 6.49 8.02
N GLU A 242 2.76 6.63 7.54
CA GLU A 242 1.59 6.76 8.40
C GLU A 242 1.36 5.52 9.26
N LEU A 243 1.35 4.33 8.65
CA LEU A 243 1.17 3.08 9.38
C LEU A 243 2.27 2.87 10.43
N TRP A 244 3.51 3.21 10.12
CA TRP A 244 4.63 3.11 11.06
C TRP A 244 4.47 4.08 12.23
N HIS A 245 4.03 5.30 11.96
CA HIS A 245 3.78 6.29 13.00
C HIS A 245 2.65 5.83 13.93
N MET A 246 1.50 5.44 13.38
CA MET A 246 0.36 4.95 14.16
C MET A 246 0.70 3.69 14.95
N ALA A 247 1.52 2.80 14.38
CA ALA A 247 2.01 1.60 15.06
C ALA A 247 3.13 1.88 16.08
N GLY A 248 3.67 3.10 16.14
CA GLY A 248 4.76 3.46 17.05
C GLY A 248 6.09 2.78 16.72
N LEU A 249 6.39 2.57 15.44
CA LEU A 249 7.55 1.81 14.98
C LEU A 249 8.65 2.74 14.45
N ALA A 250 9.90 2.49 14.86
CA ALA A 250 11.06 3.21 14.31
C ALA A 250 11.28 2.85 12.82
N PRO A 251 11.73 3.81 11.98
CA PRO A 251 11.79 3.64 10.53
C PRO A 251 12.82 2.61 10.05
N ASN A 252 13.83 2.28 10.87
CA ASN A 252 14.92 1.35 10.54
C ASN A 252 14.85 0.00 11.27
N LEU A 253 13.67 -0.39 11.75
CA LEU A 253 13.44 -1.76 12.22
C LEU A 253 13.64 -2.77 11.08
N THR A 254 14.26 -3.89 11.40
CA THR A 254 14.38 -5.04 10.49
C THR A 254 13.07 -5.81 10.41
N GLU A 255 12.84 -6.54 9.32
CA GLU A 255 11.73 -7.49 9.20
C GLU A 255 11.66 -8.39 10.43
N ALA A 256 12.81 -8.87 10.86
CA ALA A 256 12.94 -9.72 12.01
C ALA A 256 12.43 -9.09 13.32
N GLU A 257 12.76 -7.83 13.57
CA GLU A 257 12.36 -7.12 14.79
C GLU A 257 10.86 -6.82 14.84
N VAL A 258 10.22 -6.66 13.67
CA VAL A 258 8.77 -6.43 13.58
C VAL A 258 8.02 -7.76 13.67
N PHE A 259 8.30 -8.70 12.77
CA PHE A 259 7.46 -9.87 12.55
C PHE A 259 7.72 -11.06 13.49
N ASP A 260 8.75 -10.99 14.34
CA ASP A 260 8.91 -11.94 15.45
C ASP A 260 8.41 -11.38 16.79
N SER A 261 8.06 -10.10 16.84
CA SER A 261 7.42 -9.48 17.98
C SER A 261 5.89 -9.53 17.79
N PRO A 262 5.16 -10.29 18.62
CA PRO A 262 3.70 -10.31 18.56
C PRO A 262 3.09 -8.92 18.67
N SER A 263 3.63 -8.09 19.58
CA SER A 263 3.16 -6.72 19.83
C SER A 263 3.38 -5.79 18.63
N ARG A 264 4.57 -5.79 18.01
CA ARG A 264 4.83 -4.92 16.84
C ARG A 264 4.01 -5.33 15.63
N THR A 265 3.89 -6.63 15.38
CA THR A 265 3.07 -7.16 14.29
C THR A 265 1.59 -6.80 14.47
N ALA A 266 1.08 -6.99 15.70
CA ALA A 266 -0.28 -6.62 16.05
C ALA A 266 -0.55 -5.13 15.87
N ARG A 267 0.37 -4.25 16.33
CA ARG A 267 0.25 -2.80 16.14
C ARG A 267 0.26 -2.39 14.68
N LEU A 268 1.13 -2.98 13.84
CA LEU A 268 1.15 -2.70 12.41
C LEU A 268 -0.16 -3.11 11.72
N CYS A 269 -0.69 -4.29 12.02
CA CYS A 269 -1.95 -4.75 11.44
C CYS A 269 -3.15 -3.90 11.92
N ALA A 270 -3.16 -3.54 13.21
CA ALA A 270 -4.19 -2.67 13.78
C ALA A 270 -4.12 -1.24 13.21
N ALA A 271 -2.92 -0.69 13.01
CA ALA A 271 -2.72 0.59 12.34
C ALA A 271 -3.25 0.54 10.90
N TYR A 272 -3.04 -0.56 10.19
CA TYR A 272 -3.57 -0.69 8.84
C TYR A 272 -5.10 -0.74 8.81
N TYR A 273 -5.71 -1.55 9.68
CA TYR A 273 -7.16 -1.58 9.83
C TYR A 273 -7.72 -0.19 10.18
N HIS A 274 -7.10 0.50 11.13
CA HIS A 274 -7.50 1.85 11.52
C HIS A 274 -7.48 2.82 10.34
N PHE A 275 -6.36 2.87 9.61
CA PHE A 275 -6.19 3.71 8.43
C PHE A 275 -7.27 3.45 7.37
N ALA A 276 -7.51 2.17 7.05
CA ALA A 276 -8.50 1.78 6.06
C ALA A 276 -9.93 2.12 6.51
N LYS A 277 -10.28 1.82 7.77
CA LYS A 277 -11.59 2.17 8.34
C LYS A 277 -11.83 3.67 8.33
N GLU A 278 -10.82 4.46 8.69
CA GLU A 278 -10.92 5.92 8.66
C GLU A 278 -11.14 6.41 7.22
N ALA A 279 -10.41 5.86 6.24
CA ALA A 279 -10.62 6.18 4.83
C ALA A 279 -12.05 5.85 4.39
N HIS A 280 -12.58 4.66 4.71
CA HIS A 280 -13.95 4.26 4.38
C HIS A 280 -15.03 5.15 4.99
N THR A 281 -14.79 5.68 6.20
CA THR A 281 -15.81 6.42 6.95
C THR A 281 -15.77 7.91 6.72
N THR A 282 -14.60 8.48 6.43
CA THR A 282 -14.41 9.93 6.44
C THR A 282 -13.93 10.51 5.11
N LEU A 283 -13.38 9.71 4.20
CA LEU A 283 -12.84 10.21 2.95
C LEU A 283 -13.92 10.63 1.96
N TRP A 284 -15.01 9.86 1.85
CA TRP A 284 -16.11 10.20 0.95
C TRP A 284 -16.81 11.52 1.33
N PRO A 285 -17.15 11.77 2.61
CA PRO A 285 -17.64 13.08 3.04
C PRO A 285 -16.72 14.26 2.72
N LEU A 286 -15.40 14.04 2.70
CA LEU A 286 -14.44 15.07 2.29
C LEU A 286 -14.52 15.32 0.77
N VAL A 287 -14.36 14.27 -0.03
CA VAL A 287 -14.35 14.36 -1.50
C VAL A 287 -15.66 14.93 -2.05
N LYS A 288 -16.80 14.51 -1.49
CA LYS A 288 -18.12 14.92 -1.95
C LYS A 288 -18.35 16.44 -1.91
N ARG A 289 -17.63 17.17 -1.05
CA ARG A 289 -17.69 18.64 -0.95
C ARG A 289 -17.15 19.35 -2.20
N PHE A 290 -16.28 18.67 -2.94
CA PHE A 290 -15.60 19.20 -4.12
C PHE A 290 -16.19 18.66 -5.42
N LEU A 291 -17.31 17.93 -5.37
CA LEU A 291 -17.96 17.42 -6.57
C LEU A 291 -18.79 18.49 -7.26
N VAL A 292 -18.51 18.70 -8.55
CA VAL A 292 -19.38 19.40 -9.48
C VAL A 292 -19.93 18.36 -10.45
N GLY A 293 -21.16 17.91 -10.20
CA GLY A 293 -21.69 16.69 -10.83
C GLY A 293 -20.92 15.45 -10.37
N PHE A 294 -20.19 14.81 -11.28
CA PHE A 294 -19.34 13.65 -11.00
C PHE A 294 -17.84 13.93 -11.16
N VAL A 295 -17.46 15.20 -11.32
CA VAL A 295 -16.08 15.67 -11.46
C VAL A 295 -15.63 16.26 -10.13
N ILE A 296 -14.42 15.90 -9.68
CA ILE A 296 -13.81 16.54 -8.51
C ILE A 296 -13.14 17.83 -8.98
N CYS A 297 -13.55 18.95 -8.41
CA CYS A 297 -13.03 20.28 -8.72
C CYS A 297 -12.42 20.88 -7.45
N VAL A 298 -11.09 20.94 -7.38
CA VAL A 298 -10.34 21.47 -6.23
C VAL A 298 -9.33 22.53 -6.65
N ASP A 299 -9.05 23.47 -5.74
CA ASP A 299 -7.91 24.38 -5.85
C ASP A 299 -6.71 23.94 -4.99
N GLU A 300 -5.64 24.76 -4.95
CA GLU A 300 -4.45 24.47 -4.14
C GLU A 300 -4.73 24.39 -2.63
N LYS A 301 -5.68 25.17 -2.11
CA LYS A 301 -6.04 25.16 -0.70
C LYS A 301 -6.85 23.93 -0.35
N ASP A 302 -7.76 23.52 -1.23
CA ASP A 302 -8.57 22.31 -1.06
C ASP A 302 -7.69 21.05 -1.03
N ARG A 303 -6.65 20.98 -1.88
CA ARG A 303 -5.66 19.88 -1.87
C ARG A 303 -4.98 19.73 -0.50
N LEU A 304 -4.72 20.84 0.19
CA LEU A 304 -4.10 20.80 1.53
C LEU A 304 -5.01 20.19 2.60
N LEU A 305 -6.32 20.16 2.42
CA LEU A 305 -7.24 19.55 3.39
C LEU A 305 -7.02 18.04 3.51
N TYR A 306 -6.60 17.37 2.43
CA TYR A 306 -6.23 15.95 2.56
C TYR A 306 -4.98 15.78 3.44
N SER A 307 -4.02 16.71 3.35
CA SER A 307 -2.82 16.66 4.20
C SER A 307 -3.15 16.71 5.68
N GLU A 308 -4.25 17.37 6.08
CA GLU A 308 -4.68 17.42 7.49
C GLU A 308 -4.93 16.03 8.08
N ARG A 309 -5.31 15.06 7.24
CA ARG A 309 -5.57 13.66 7.62
C ARG A 309 -4.32 12.82 7.82
N LEU A 310 -3.18 13.24 7.27
CA LEU A 310 -1.91 12.55 7.43
C LEU A 310 -1.30 12.91 8.77
N HIS A 311 -0.66 11.99 9.49
CA HIS A 311 0.03 12.32 10.72
C HIS A 311 1.42 12.89 10.44
N VAL A 312 2.22 12.27 9.56
CA VAL A 312 3.65 12.58 9.44
C VAL A 312 4.12 12.88 8.02
N HIS A 313 3.49 12.30 6.99
CA HIS A 313 3.99 12.35 5.63
C HIS A 313 3.96 13.76 5.05
N GLY A 314 5.13 14.24 4.63
CA GLY A 314 5.30 15.57 4.02
C GLY A 314 4.80 16.73 4.90
N LYS A 315 4.67 16.53 6.21
CA LYS A 315 4.34 17.58 7.17
C LYS A 315 5.60 18.14 7.78
N ASP A 316 5.63 19.44 8.10
CA ASP A 316 6.76 20.03 8.82
C ASP A 316 6.75 19.60 10.30
N ARG A 317 5.57 19.58 10.89
CA ARG A 317 5.36 19.14 12.26
C ARG A 317 4.17 18.22 12.32
N SER A 318 4.23 17.24 13.22
CA SER A 318 3.13 16.32 13.48
C SER A 318 2.52 16.63 14.84
N TYR A 319 1.21 16.48 14.96
CA TYR A 319 0.56 16.50 16.26
C TYR A 319 0.82 15.19 17.01
N VAL A 320 1.19 15.26 18.28
CA VAL A 320 1.34 14.09 19.16
C VAL A 320 0.69 14.33 20.53
N THR A 321 0.25 13.26 21.18
CA THR A 321 -0.29 13.32 22.55
C THR A 321 0.83 13.59 23.58
N ALA A 322 0.48 14.00 24.81
CA ALA A 322 1.48 14.12 25.89
C ALA A 322 2.20 12.80 26.14
N ARG A 323 1.46 11.69 26.23
CA ARG A 323 2.05 10.36 26.43
C ARG A 323 3.07 10.03 25.33
N PHE A 324 2.72 10.26 24.07
CA PHE A 324 3.65 10.03 22.95
C PHE A 324 4.89 10.92 23.05
N ARG A 325 4.73 12.21 23.36
CA ARG A 325 5.86 13.14 23.54
C ARG A 325 6.78 12.70 24.68
N ASP A 326 6.22 12.30 25.81
CA ASP A 326 7.01 11.90 26.98
C ASP A 326 7.78 10.61 26.68
N LEU A 327 7.12 9.62 26.03
CA LEU A 327 7.77 8.40 25.52
C LEU A 327 8.88 8.72 24.49
N LEU A 328 8.65 9.71 23.60
CA LEU A 328 9.63 10.14 22.62
C LEU A 328 10.86 10.76 23.28
N SER A 329 10.66 11.61 24.28
CA SER A 329 11.73 12.24 25.06
C SER A 329 12.56 11.19 25.81
N ASP A 330 11.89 10.24 26.46
CA ASP A 330 12.56 9.14 27.16
C ASP A 330 13.40 8.29 26.18
N LEU A 331 12.85 7.93 25.01
CA LEU A 331 13.58 7.17 23.98
C LEU A 331 14.81 7.94 23.48
N GLN A 332 14.68 9.24 23.25
CA GLN A 332 15.80 10.10 22.84
C GLN A 332 16.89 10.11 23.92
N GLY A 333 16.53 10.16 25.21
CA GLY A 333 17.48 10.04 26.31
C GLY A 333 18.23 8.71 26.32
N VAL A 334 17.53 7.59 26.04
CA VAL A 334 18.17 6.27 25.87
C VAL A 334 19.16 6.28 24.71
N PHE A 335 18.78 6.84 23.56
CA PHE A 335 19.66 6.93 22.39
C PHE A 335 20.88 7.79 22.66
N GLU A 336 20.73 8.94 23.32
CA GLU A 336 21.85 9.81 23.69
C GLU A 336 22.82 9.10 24.64
N ALA A 337 22.29 8.43 25.68
CA ALA A 337 23.11 7.68 26.63
C ALA A 337 23.92 6.58 25.94
N ARG A 338 23.27 5.80 25.06
CA ARG A 338 23.89 4.67 24.36
C ARG A 338 24.70 5.07 23.13
N SER A 339 24.58 6.30 22.62
CA SER A 339 25.39 6.80 21.50
C SER A 339 26.90 6.82 21.80
N LYS A 340 27.25 6.83 23.09
CA LYS A 340 28.63 6.81 23.61
C LYS A 340 29.24 5.40 23.64
N GLU A 341 28.43 4.36 23.45
CA GLU A 341 28.87 2.97 23.39
C GLU A 341 29.41 2.61 22.00
N SER A 342 30.30 1.62 21.91
CA SER A 342 30.89 1.18 20.63
C SER A 342 29.90 0.43 19.74
N LEU A 343 29.16 -0.52 20.33
CA LEU A 343 28.07 -1.26 19.71
C LEU A 343 27.17 -1.81 20.80
N TRP A 344 25.86 -1.56 20.72
CA TRP A 344 24.89 -2.10 21.66
C TRP A 344 23.78 -2.90 20.95
N ILE A 345 23.27 -3.94 21.63
CA ILE A 345 22.20 -4.78 21.10
C ILE A 345 20.85 -4.22 21.56
N ARG A 346 19.93 -4.06 20.62
CA ARG A 346 18.55 -3.63 20.89
C ARG A 346 17.83 -4.74 21.65
N GLN A 347 17.77 -4.67 22.97
CA GLN A 347 17.11 -5.65 23.82
C GLN A 347 15.85 -5.07 24.46
N CYS A 348 14.83 -5.91 24.66
CA CYS A 348 13.60 -5.57 25.33
C CYS A 348 13.74 -5.87 26.83
N ASP A 349 14.46 -5.01 27.54
CA ASP A 349 14.63 -5.05 28.99
C ASP A 349 14.35 -3.66 29.61
N ASP A 350 14.34 -3.56 30.94
CA ASP A 350 13.99 -2.33 31.66
C ASP A 350 14.92 -1.13 31.36
N SER A 351 16.13 -1.40 30.87
CA SER A 351 17.13 -0.39 30.46
C SER A 351 17.14 -0.14 28.94
N GLY A 352 16.39 -0.96 28.21
CA GLY A 352 16.39 -1.05 26.77
C GLY A 352 15.51 0.02 26.11
N PRO A 353 15.67 0.19 24.80
CA PRO A 353 14.75 1.03 24.04
C PRO A 353 13.36 0.39 24.03
N PHE A 354 12.34 1.24 24.03
CA PHE A 354 10.94 0.85 23.82
C PHE A 354 10.36 1.62 22.64
N ASP A 355 9.24 1.12 22.14
CA ASP A 355 8.51 1.72 21.04
C ASP A 355 7.61 2.86 21.54
N VAL A 356 7.66 3.99 20.84
CA VAL A 356 6.87 5.19 21.13
C VAL A 356 5.48 5.01 20.50
N PHE A 357 4.54 4.49 21.27
CA PHE A 357 3.22 4.10 20.78
C PHE A 357 2.09 4.87 21.50
N GLU A 358 1.05 5.22 20.74
CA GLU A 358 -0.13 5.91 21.25
C GLU A 358 -1.41 5.19 20.77
N PRO A 359 -2.13 4.49 21.67
CA PRO A 359 -3.36 3.76 21.35
C PRO A 359 -4.42 4.58 20.61
N GLU A 360 -4.48 5.89 20.84
CA GLU A 360 -5.41 6.80 20.16
C GLU A 360 -5.29 6.72 18.63
N PHE A 361 -4.07 6.54 18.11
CA PHE A 361 -3.79 6.47 16.67
C PHE A 361 -4.25 5.17 16.00
N ILE A 362 -4.69 4.18 16.78
CA ILE A 362 -5.30 2.95 16.27
C ILE A 362 -6.65 2.66 16.93
N ARG A 363 -7.32 3.69 17.46
CA ARG A 363 -8.54 3.59 18.29
C ARG A 363 -9.57 2.64 17.70
N HIS A 364 -9.93 2.82 16.42
CA HIS A 364 -10.92 1.97 15.77
C HIS A 364 -10.62 0.46 15.78
N ALA A 365 -9.34 0.07 15.76
CA ALA A 365 -8.93 -1.33 15.82
C ALA A 365 -9.03 -1.88 17.26
N LEU A 366 -8.75 -1.03 18.25
CA LEU A 366 -8.81 -1.37 19.67
C LEU A 366 -10.25 -1.37 20.23
N GLU A 367 -11.17 -0.65 19.60
CA GLU A 367 -12.61 -0.67 19.90
C GLU A 367 -13.37 -1.78 19.13
N SER A 368 -12.69 -2.51 18.24
CA SER A 368 -13.33 -3.57 17.45
C SER A 368 -13.76 -4.73 18.34
N GLU A 369 -15.03 -5.14 18.22
CA GLU A 369 -15.62 -6.29 18.92
C GLU A 369 -15.44 -7.60 18.15
N GLU A 370 -15.32 -7.54 16.82
CA GLU A 370 -15.24 -8.73 15.97
C GLU A 370 -13.84 -9.36 16.04
N ILE A 371 -12.81 -8.56 15.80
CA ILE A 371 -11.41 -8.95 15.89
C ILE A 371 -10.63 -7.82 16.53
N ASN A 372 -9.98 -8.14 17.64
CA ASN A 372 -9.16 -7.23 18.42
C ASN A 372 -7.76 -7.82 18.61
N LEU A 373 -6.75 -6.95 18.57
CA LEU A 373 -5.34 -7.33 18.73
C LEU A 373 -4.71 -6.81 20.03
N GLY A 374 -5.48 -6.13 20.89
CA GLY A 374 -4.99 -5.49 22.11
C GLY A 374 -4.26 -6.43 23.06
N SER A 375 -4.73 -7.68 23.21
CA SER A 375 -4.05 -8.67 24.06
C SER A 375 -2.63 -9.03 23.57
N LEU A 376 -2.35 -8.94 22.27
CA LEU A 376 -1.00 -9.12 21.72
C LEU A 376 -0.14 -7.86 21.86
N ILE A 377 -0.77 -6.68 21.83
CA ILE A 377 -0.08 -5.39 21.93
C ILE A 377 0.38 -5.13 23.37
N PHE A 378 -0.53 -5.31 24.34
CA PHE A 378 -0.33 -4.95 25.74
C PHE A 378 -0.08 -6.14 26.67
N GLY A 379 -0.36 -7.36 26.23
CA GLY A 379 -0.47 -8.53 27.10
C GLY A 379 -1.89 -8.69 27.63
N GLY A 380 -2.32 -9.93 27.91
CA GLY A 380 -3.72 -10.26 28.23
C GLY A 380 -4.25 -9.55 29.48
N GLU A 381 -3.49 -9.57 30.57
CA GLU A 381 -3.89 -8.94 31.84
C GLU A 381 -3.97 -7.40 31.72
N HIS A 382 -2.91 -6.79 31.19
CA HIS A 382 -2.88 -5.33 31.02
C HIS A 382 -3.96 -4.85 30.05
N TRP A 383 -4.23 -5.61 28.98
CA TRP A 383 -5.32 -5.33 28.06
C TRP A 383 -6.69 -5.39 28.74
N ALA A 384 -6.95 -6.40 29.57
CA ALA A 384 -8.20 -6.51 30.31
C ALA A 384 -8.43 -5.29 31.22
N ASN A 385 -7.38 -4.83 31.92
CA ASN A 385 -7.45 -3.64 32.76
C ASN A 385 -7.71 -2.37 31.95
N LEU A 386 -7.07 -2.22 30.77
CA LEU A 386 -7.29 -1.11 29.86
C LEU A 386 -8.70 -1.10 29.26
N CYS A 387 -9.25 -2.27 28.89
CA CYS A 387 -10.63 -2.39 28.43
C CYS A 387 -11.61 -1.97 29.53
N ALA A 388 -11.40 -2.46 30.76
CA ALA A 388 -12.25 -2.12 31.89
C ALA A 388 -12.23 -0.61 32.20
N SER A 389 -11.05 0.03 32.17
CA SER A 389 -10.93 1.47 32.42
C SER A 389 -11.51 2.34 31.30
N ALA A 390 -11.48 1.86 30.07
CA ALA A 390 -12.06 2.53 28.91
C ALA A 390 -13.56 2.23 28.71
N GLY A 391 -14.15 1.32 29.50
CA GLY A 391 -15.55 0.90 29.34
C GLY A 391 -15.81 0.10 28.06
N LEU A 392 -14.79 -0.59 27.53
CA LEU A 392 -14.93 -1.43 26.34
C LEU A 392 -15.66 -2.74 26.66
N PRO A 393 -16.46 -3.28 25.73
CA PRO A 393 -17.19 -4.53 25.92
C PRO A 393 -16.24 -5.72 26.04
N ALA A 394 -16.71 -6.79 26.71
CA ALA A 394 -15.91 -8.00 26.93
C ALA A 394 -15.48 -8.69 25.62
N ALA A 395 -16.22 -8.48 24.52
CA ALA A 395 -15.86 -8.97 23.19
C ALA A 395 -14.48 -8.45 22.73
N CYS A 396 -14.10 -7.22 23.09
CA CYS A 396 -12.78 -6.65 22.77
C CYS A 396 -11.62 -7.38 23.46
N MET A 397 -11.87 -8.17 24.51
CA MET A 397 -10.85 -8.99 25.19
C MET A 397 -10.62 -10.34 24.52
N SER A 398 -11.35 -10.67 23.45
CA SER A 398 -11.19 -11.92 22.72
C SER A 398 -9.78 -12.04 22.11
N SER A 399 -9.07 -13.10 22.47
CA SER A 399 -7.80 -13.49 21.85
C SER A 399 -7.99 -14.38 20.61
N ARG A 400 -9.24 -14.57 20.15
CA ARG A 400 -9.57 -15.44 19.01
C ARG A 400 -9.30 -14.73 17.68
N ASN A 401 -8.03 -14.54 17.35
CA ASN A 401 -7.60 -14.02 16.06
C ASN A 401 -6.47 -14.88 15.44
N PRO A 402 -6.26 -14.84 14.12
CA PRO A 402 -5.23 -15.62 13.45
C PRO A 402 -3.81 -15.39 14.00
N LEU A 403 -3.43 -14.13 14.27
CA LEU A 403 -2.11 -13.79 14.79
C LEU A 403 -1.85 -14.39 16.17
N ALA A 404 -2.82 -14.33 17.08
CA ALA A 404 -2.68 -14.84 18.44
C ALA A 404 -2.49 -16.35 18.45
N ARG A 405 -3.28 -17.08 17.63
CA ARG A 405 -3.11 -18.53 17.43
C ARG A 405 -1.73 -18.86 16.88
N TYR A 406 -1.26 -18.10 15.89
CA TYR A 406 0.05 -18.29 15.31
C TYR A 406 1.17 -18.07 16.33
N TYR A 407 1.18 -16.94 17.05
CA TYR A 407 2.24 -16.66 18.03
C TYR A 407 2.23 -17.61 19.24
N ALA A 408 1.06 -18.07 19.67
CA ALA A 408 0.94 -19.12 20.69
C ALA A 408 1.60 -20.44 20.24
N SER A 409 1.51 -20.78 18.94
CA SER A 409 2.07 -22.03 18.40
C SER A 409 3.60 -22.05 18.31
N LEU A 410 4.26 -20.89 18.38
CA LEU A 410 5.70 -20.78 18.18
C LEU A 410 6.54 -21.01 19.43
N SER A 411 5.93 -21.15 20.60
CA SER A 411 6.62 -21.29 21.89
C SER A 411 7.76 -20.29 22.05
N LEU A 412 7.48 -19.01 21.74
CA LEU A 412 8.50 -17.96 21.78
C LEU A 412 9.09 -17.83 23.18
N PRO A 413 10.42 -17.60 23.31
CA PRO A 413 11.01 -17.28 24.60
C PRO A 413 10.34 -16.05 25.23
N PRO A 414 10.27 -15.95 26.58
CA PRO A 414 9.65 -14.82 27.27
C PRO A 414 10.12 -13.44 26.75
N ALA A 415 11.41 -13.29 26.47
CA ALA A 415 11.99 -12.06 25.93
C ALA A 415 11.49 -11.69 24.51
N MET A 416 11.06 -12.68 23.71
CA MET A 416 10.48 -12.45 22.37
C MET A 416 8.96 -12.26 22.42
N SER A 417 8.30 -12.82 23.44
CA SER A 417 6.87 -12.57 23.70
C SER A 417 6.61 -11.25 24.43
N ALA A 418 7.65 -10.64 25.01
CA ALA A 418 7.54 -9.37 25.71
C ALA A 418 7.04 -8.25 24.78
N SER A 419 6.20 -7.38 25.32
CA SER A 419 5.82 -6.16 24.64
C SER A 419 7.01 -5.20 24.64
N TRP A 420 7.31 -4.61 23.48
CA TRP A 420 8.32 -3.54 23.36
C TRP A 420 7.79 -2.19 23.86
N LEU A 421 6.71 -2.20 24.63
CA LEU A 421 6.08 -1.02 25.20
C LEU A 421 6.49 -0.89 26.66
N ASN A 422 6.67 0.35 27.12
CA ASN A 422 6.75 0.65 28.55
C ASN A 422 5.34 0.58 29.16
N LEU A 423 4.86 -0.62 29.50
CA LEU A 423 3.48 -0.86 29.95
C LEU A 423 3.06 0.01 31.15
N GLY A 424 4.00 0.40 32.01
CA GLY A 424 3.73 1.29 33.13
C GLY A 424 3.24 2.69 32.73
N ARG A 425 3.45 3.10 31.47
CA ARG A 425 2.99 4.38 30.92
C ARG A 425 1.55 4.34 30.37
N TYR A 426 0.91 3.17 30.34
CA TYR A 426 -0.43 2.98 29.79
C TYR A 426 -1.43 2.69 30.93
N THR A 427 -1.77 3.71 31.71
CA THR A 427 -2.75 3.58 32.79
C THR A 427 -4.20 3.76 32.33
N TYR A 428 -4.38 4.31 31.12
CA TYR A 428 -5.66 4.47 30.43
C TYR A 428 -5.45 4.18 28.95
N LEU A 429 -6.51 3.73 28.28
CA LEU A 429 -6.42 3.39 26.86
C LEU A 429 -6.44 4.67 26.01
N PHE A 430 -7.48 5.48 26.19
CA PHE A 430 -7.74 6.68 25.40
C PHE A 430 -7.74 7.94 26.27
N HIS A 431 -7.32 9.06 25.70
CA HIS A 431 -7.41 10.36 26.35
C HIS A 431 -8.86 10.82 26.43
N SER A 432 -9.23 11.57 27.47
CA SER A 432 -10.54 12.23 27.51
C SER A 432 -10.65 13.24 26.35
N PRO A 433 -11.86 13.51 25.81
CA PRO A 433 -12.04 14.49 24.74
C PRO A 433 -11.43 15.87 25.06
N GLU A 434 -11.57 16.33 26.29
CA GLU A 434 -11.01 17.60 26.79
C GLU A 434 -9.49 17.58 26.73
N THR A 435 -8.90 16.45 27.14
CA THR A 435 -7.46 16.24 27.16
C THR A 435 -6.93 16.15 25.73
N THR A 436 -7.58 15.41 24.84
CA THR A 436 -7.20 15.33 23.42
C THR A 436 -7.12 16.71 22.76
N ASN A 437 -8.05 17.61 23.07
CA ASN A 437 -8.03 18.98 22.54
C ASN A 437 -6.90 19.83 23.14
N ALA A 438 -6.67 19.74 24.45
CA ALA A 438 -5.58 20.47 25.12
C ALA A 438 -4.18 19.97 24.71
N LEU A 439 -4.05 18.67 24.42
CA LEU A 439 -2.80 18.03 24.03
C LEU A 439 -2.32 18.42 22.63
N ARG A 440 -3.20 19.00 21.80
CA ARG A 440 -2.84 19.56 20.47
C ARG A 440 -1.80 20.67 20.49
N ALA A 441 -1.30 21.09 21.65
CA ALA A 441 -0.21 22.06 21.76
C ALA A 441 1.19 21.52 21.40
N SER A 442 1.42 20.19 21.37
CA SER A 442 2.75 19.64 21.05
C SER A 442 2.88 19.26 19.57
N HIS A 443 3.92 19.79 18.93
CA HIS A 443 4.19 19.62 17.52
C HIS A 443 5.68 19.33 17.27
N PRO A 444 6.17 18.11 17.56
CA PRO A 444 7.53 17.72 17.22
C PRO A 444 7.79 17.89 15.72
N LEU A 445 9.02 18.26 15.39
CA LEU A 445 9.49 18.33 14.02
C LEU A 445 9.48 16.92 13.43
N THR A 446 8.91 16.76 12.25
CA THR A 446 9.06 15.53 11.47
C THR A 446 10.46 15.47 10.88
N GLN A 447 11.00 14.27 10.80
CA GLN A 447 12.28 13.99 10.17
C GLN A 447 12.04 13.26 8.86
N LEU A 448 12.87 13.59 7.87
CA LEU A 448 12.90 12.90 6.59
C LEU A 448 14.11 11.97 6.55
N TYR A 449 13.84 10.69 6.46
CA TYR A 449 14.86 9.66 6.29
C TYR A 449 14.88 9.16 4.86
N ARG A 450 16.05 8.71 4.39
CA ARG A 450 16.21 7.98 3.14
C ARG A 450 16.76 6.60 3.40
N ILE A 451 16.00 5.58 2.99
CA ILE A 451 16.43 4.18 2.96
C ILE A 451 16.48 3.77 1.50
N SER A 452 17.68 3.46 1.01
CA SER A 452 17.91 3.21 -0.42
C SER A 452 17.42 4.38 -1.29
N LYS A 453 16.34 4.18 -2.08
CA LYS A 453 15.75 5.21 -2.95
C LYS A 453 14.40 5.71 -2.43
N SER A 454 14.12 5.55 -1.14
CA SER A 454 12.79 5.81 -0.59
C SER A 454 12.86 6.75 0.60
N ASP A 455 12.00 7.74 0.52
CA ASP A 455 11.83 8.79 1.51
C ASP A 455 10.80 8.34 2.55
N ILE A 456 11.13 8.52 3.83
CA ILE A 456 10.33 8.07 4.97
C ILE A 456 10.21 9.23 5.94
N TRP A 457 8.97 9.64 6.21
CA TRP A 457 8.65 10.67 7.20
C TRP A 457 8.37 10.02 8.56
N SER A 458 8.95 10.56 9.62
CA SER A 458 8.71 10.06 10.98
C SER A 458 9.01 11.13 12.02
N VAL A 459 8.27 11.13 13.13
CA VAL A 459 8.68 11.84 14.36
C VAL A 459 9.48 10.94 15.30
N ILE A 460 9.41 9.62 15.12
CA ILE A 460 10.17 8.64 15.90
C ILE A 460 11.57 8.54 15.29
N PRO A 461 12.63 8.76 16.08
CA PRO A 461 13.99 8.69 15.58
C PRO A 461 14.34 7.28 15.10
N ALA A 462 15.15 7.18 14.04
CA ALA A 462 15.80 5.94 13.70
C ALA A 462 16.74 5.50 14.83
N PHE A 463 16.88 4.19 15.04
CA PHE A 463 17.92 3.67 15.91
C PHE A 463 19.31 4.11 15.43
N PRO A 464 20.24 4.46 16.34
CA PRO A 464 21.56 4.96 15.96
C PRO A 464 22.42 3.87 15.29
N ASP A 465 23.41 4.29 14.50
CA ASP A 465 24.28 3.40 13.72
C ASP A 465 25.12 2.44 14.60
N ASN A 466 25.37 2.82 15.86
CA ASN A 466 26.05 1.98 16.85
C ASN A 466 25.11 0.97 17.54
N SER A 467 23.90 0.76 17.02
CA SER A 467 22.95 -0.25 17.51
C SER A 467 22.83 -1.42 16.53
N ALA A 468 22.62 -2.62 17.06
CA ALA A 468 22.36 -3.82 16.27
C ALA A 468 21.10 -4.56 16.75
N PRO A 469 20.36 -5.22 15.82
CA PRO A 469 19.23 -6.06 16.19
C PRO A 469 19.71 -7.26 17.02
N ILE A 470 18.80 -7.86 17.80
CA ILE A 470 19.08 -9.08 18.57
C ILE A 470 19.59 -10.18 17.62
N PRO A 471 20.79 -10.72 17.82
CA PRO A 471 21.27 -11.86 17.04
C PRO A 471 20.31 -13.02 17.18
N ARG A 472 19.75 -13.49 16.06
CA ARG A 472 18.91 -14.68 16.11
C ARG A 472 19.78 -15.91 16.33
N ALA A 473 19.39 -16.72 17.30
CA ALA A 473 19.78 -18.12 17.27
C ALA A 473 19.31 -18.68 15.93
N ARG A 474 20.24 -19.26 15.15
CA ARG A 474 19.82 -19.99 13.95
C ARG A 474 18.81 -21.02 14.41
N PRO A 475 17.63 -21.14 13.76
CA PRO A 475 16.76 -22.25 14.05
C PRO A 475 17.61 -23.52 13.96
N PRO A 476 17.51 -24.45 14.93
CA PRO A 476 18.24 -25.70 14.86
C PRO A 476 17.98 -26.26 13.46
N LYS A 477 19.05 -26.63 12.74
CA LYS A 477 18.88 -27.27 11.44
C LYS A 477 17.83 -28.37 11.66
N PRO A 478 16.75 -28.42 10.87
CA PRO A 478 15.80 -29.53 10.98
C PRO A 478 16.65 -30.79 11.01
N PRO A 479 16.37 -31.74 11.94
CA PRO A 479 17.14 -32.97 11.99
C PRO A 479 17.21 -33.45 10.55
N THR A 480 18.42 -33.57 10.02
CA THR A 480 18.60 -34.26 8.75
C THR A 480 18.06 -35.63 9.06
N GLU A 481 16.79 -35.88 8.71
CA GLU A 481 16.31 -37.23 8.53
C GLU A 481 17.41 -37.85 7.69
N ASN A 482 18.02 -38.91 8.22
CA ASN A 482 18.82 -39.80 7.41
C ASN A 482 17.84 -40.44 6.41
N VAL A 483 17.35 -39.65 5.47
CA VAL A 483 16.84 -40.11 4.21
C VAL A 483 18.07 -40.74 3.61
N SER A 484 18.16 -42.06 3.78
CA SER A 484 19.15 -42.87 3.10
C SER A 484 19.21 -42.36 1.66
N PRO A 485 20.40 -41.99 1.15
CA PRO A 485 20.51 -41.48 -0.20
C PRO A 485 19.73 -42.43 -1.10
N PRO A 486 18.88 -41.91 -2.02
CA PRO A 486 18.12 -42.76 -2.91
C PRO A 486 19.07 -43.79 -3.53
N PRO A 487 18.67 -45.07 -3.61
CA PRO A 487 19.54 -46.10 -4.14
C PRO A 487 20.12 -45.62 -5.47
N PRO A 488 21.43 -45.77 -5.69
CA PRO A 488 22.07 -45.27 -6.89
C PRO A 488 21.29 -45.79 -8.11
N PRO A 489 21.03 -44.95 -9.12
CA PRO A 489 20.38 -45.39 -10.34
C PRO A 489 21.14 -46.61 -10.89
N PRO A 490 20.42 -47.59 -11.48
CA PRO A 490 21.05 -48.78 -12.03
C PRO A 490 22.16 -48.37 -13.01
N PRO A 491 23.32 -49.03 -12.98
CA PRO A 491 24.46 -48.63 -13.77
C PRO A 491 24.10 -48.67 -15.26
N PRO A 492 24.45 -47.63 -16.04
CA PRO A 492 24.32 -47.69 -17.50
C PRO A 492 25.20 -48.82 -18.04
N VAL A 493 24.62 -49.60 -18.95
CA VAL A 493 25.29 -50.70 -19.68
C VAL A 493 26.54 -50.16 -20.35
N LYS A 494 27.72 -50.55 -19.85
CA LYS A 494 29.03 -50.11 -20.37
C LYS A 494 29.41 -50.90 -21.62
N ARG A 495 29.46 -50.22 -22.78
CA ARG A 495 30.32 -50.60 -23.90
C ARG A 495 31.77 -50.12 -23.63
N GLY A 496 32.73 -51.02 -23.82
CA GLY A 496 34.12 -50.76 -24.26
C GLY A 496 35.06 -49.88 -23.42
N LYS A 497 36.03 -50.52 -22.75
CA LYS A 497 37.29 -49.98 -22.15
C LYS A 497 38.28 -49.45 -23.24
N PRO A 498 39.47 -48.83 -22.96
CA PRO A 498 40.26 -48.82 -21.72
C PRO A 498 40.98 -47.51 -21.30
N GLY A 499 41.28 -47.39 -20.01
CA GLY A 499 42.25 -46.43 -19.48
C GLY A 499 42.48 -46.62 -17.98
N LYS A 500 43.57 -47.29 -17.60
CA LYS A 500 43.98 -47.50 -16.20
C LYS A 500 44.50 -46.17 -15.63
N GLN A 501 43.87 -45.65 -14.58
CA GLN A 501 44.47 -44.61 -13.71
C GLN A 501 44.56 -45.10 -12.26
N LYS A 502 45.72 -44.84 -11.65
CA LYS A 502 46.14 -45.21 -10.29
C LYS A 502 45.17 -44.63 -9.24
N ARG A 503 44.71 -45.49 -8.33
CA ARG A 503 44.07 -45.10 -7.07
C ARG A 503 45.08 -44.34 -6.21
N GLN A 504 44.85 -43.04 -6.03
CA GLN A 504 45.44 -42.26 -4.94
C GLN A 504 44.59 -42.42 -3.67
N SER A 505 45.26 -42.57 -2.54
CA SER A 505 44.70 -42.73 -1.20
C SER A 505 43.87 -41.50 -0.79
N ARG A 506 42.69 -41.74 -0.22
CA ARG A 506 41.80 -40.70 0.31
C ARG A 506 42.49 -40.00 1.49
N PRO A 507 42.65 -38.66 1.47
CA PRO A 507 43.12 -37.90 2.63
C PRO A 507 42.07 -37.97 3.75
N ARG A 508 42.55 -38.03 5.00
CA ARG A 508 41.72 -37.96 6.21
C ARG A 508 40.85 -36.70 6.18
N ALA A 509 39.59 -36.85 6.60
CA ALA A 509 38.65 -35.75 6.71
C ALA A 509 39.25 -34.62 7.56
N PRO A 510 39.26 -33.37 7.09
CA PRO A 510 39.77 -32.25 7.85
C PRO A 510 38.95 -32.09 9.15
N PRO A 511 39.58 -31.63 10.24
CA PRO A 511 38.88 -31.34 11.49
C PRO A 511 37.71 -30.39 11.22
N LYS A 512 36.56 -30.67 11.85
CA LYS A 512 35.35 -29.84 11.74
C LYS A 512 35.75 -28.36 11.96
N PRO A 513 35.43 -27.45 11.03
CA PRO A 513 35.77 -26.04 11.18
C PRO A 513 35.18 -25.53 12.49
N LYS A 514 36.00 -24.84 13.29
CA LYS A 514 35.53 -24.09 14.47
C LYS A 514 34.35 -23.23 14.02
N ALA A 515 33.27 -23.22 14.80
CA ALA A 515 32.06 -22.47 14.47
C ALA A 515 32.46 -21.04 14.08
N ALA A 516 32.17 -20.66 12.84
CA ALA A 516 32.46 -19.32 12.36
C ALA A 516 31.77 -18.30 13.29
N PRO A 517 32.42 -17.17 13.62
CA PRO A 517 31.80 -16.15 14.44
C PRO A 517 30.44 -15.79 13.86
N VAL A 518 29.42 -15.71 14.72
CA VAL A 518 28.06 -15.33 14.31
C VAL A 518 28.14 -13.92 13.73
N LEU A 519 28.09 -13.82 12.40
CA LEU A 519 28.04 -12.54 11.71
C LEU A 519 26.75 -11.84 12.14
N ILE A 520 26.89 -10.76 12.91
CA ILE A 520 25.79 -9.88 13.25
C ILE A 520 25.32 -9.23 11.95
N PRO A 521 24.05 -9.42 11.53
CA PRO A 521 23.56 -8.81 10.31
C PRO A 521 23.64 -7.29 10.44
N LYS A 522 24.28 -6.62 9.48
CA LYS A 522 24.23 -5.16 9.42
C LYS A 522 22.85 -4.75 8.88
N PRO A 523 22.08 -3.92 9.60
CA PRO A 523 20.83 -3.39 9.09
C PRO A 523 21.06 -2.55 7.84
N THR A 524 20.03 -2.41 7.00
CA THR A 524 20.08 -1.51 5.85
C THR A 524 20.37 -0.08 6.32
N PRO A 525 21.38 0.61 5.77
CA PRO A 525 21.67 1.99 6.14
C PRO A 525 20.46 2.89 5.95
N ILE A 526 20.24 3.77 6.91
CA ILE A 526 19.23 4.82 6.88
C ILE A 526 19.95 6.15 7.08
N HIS A 527 19.61 7.16 6.28
CA HIS A 527 20.23 8.47 6.37
C HIS A 527 19.18 9.52 6.69
N LEU A 528 19.46 10.39 7.66
CA LEU A 528 18.67 11.60 7.86
C LEU A 528 18.98 12.56 6.71
N CYS A 529 17.95 13.02 6.01
CA CYS A 529 18.11 13.98 4.90
C CYS A 529 18.40 15.39 5.43
N ASP A 530 19.16 16.16 4.65
CA ASP A 530 19.41 17.57 4.92
C ASP A 530 18.11 18.39 4.95
N SER A 531 18.11 19.48 5.72
CA SER A 531 16.95 20.38 5.86
C SER A 531 16.42 20.88 4.51
N SER A 532 17.29 21.21 3.56
CA SER A 532 16.90 21.70 2.22
C SER A 532 16.22 20.64 1.34
N VAL A 533 16.55 19.36 1.54
CA VAL A 533 15.87 18.24 0.86
C VAL A 533 14.51 18.01 1.50
N ARG A 534 14.46 18.07 2.84
CA ARG A 534 13.23 17.97 3.62
C ARG A 534 12.24 19.08 3.27
N GLU A 535 12.66 20.34 3.22
CA GLU A 535 11.78 21.48 2.90
C GLU A 535 11.13 21.34 1.52
N ARG A 536 11.90 20.91 0.51
CA ARG A 536 11.40 20.70 -0.85
C ARG A 536 10.46 19.50 -1.01
N THR A 537 10.39 18.64 -0.01
CA THR A 537 9.53 17.44 -0.01
C THR A 537 8.32 17.59 0.90
N LEU A 538 8.13 18.75 1.53
CA LEU A 538 6.91 19.08 2.25
C LEU A 538 5.72 19.21 1.29
N LEU A 539 4.55 18.71 1.68
CA LEU A 539 3.33 18.81 0.87
C LEU A 539 2.98 20.27 0.56
N THR A 540 3.15 21.17 1.52
CA THR A 540 2.95 22.61 1.33
C THR A 540 3.89 23.20 0.29
N TYR A 541 5.14 22.72 0.23
CA TYR A 541 6.09 23.15 -0.78
C TYR A 541 5.70 22.60 -2.15
N ILE A 542 5.42 21.30 -2.24
CA ILE A 542 5.11 20.65 -3.52
C ILE A 542 3.82 21.24 -4.11
N ILE A 543 2.73 21.34 -3.33
CA ILE A 543 1.45 21.89 -3.82
C ILE A 543 1.60 23.34 -4.32
N LYS A 544 2.41 24.15 -3.66
CA LYS A 544 2.52 25.59 -3.95
C LYS A 544 3.53 25.93 -5.03
N TYR A 545 4.63 25.18 -5.11
CA TYR A 545 5.79 25.57 -5.91
C TYR A 545 6.12 24.60 -7.04
N THR A 546 5.45 23.45 -7.11
CA THR A 546 5.62 22.53 -8.23
C THR A 546 4.30 22.31 -8.95
N GLN A 547 4.38 21.94 -10.21
CA GLN A 547 3.23 21.35 -10.93
C GLN A 547 3.10 19.86 -10.60
N ASP A 548 3.91 19.35 -9.66
CA ASP A 548 3.89 17.95 -9.31
C ASP A 548 2.68 17.66 -8.45
N PHE A 549 2.22 16.44 -8.64
CA PHE A 549 1.13 15.89 -7.89
C PHE A 549 1.70 15.24 -6.63
N THR A 550 1.07 15.53 -5.51
CA THR A 550 1.45 15.14 -4.17
C THR A 550 0.85 13.81 -3.80
N VAL A 551 -0.17 13.82 -2.95
CA VAL A 551 -0.66 12.69 -2.18
C VAL A 551 -2.16 12.88 -1.98
N GLY A 552 -2.93 11.81 -2.19
CA GLY A 552 -4.35 11.77 -1.89
C GLY A 552 -5.27 11.90 -3.10
N PRO A 553 -6.55 11.58 -2.89
CA PRO A 553 -7.55 11.53 -3.96
C PRO A 553 -7.91 12.91 -4.52
N LEU A 554 -7.65 14.00 -3.80
CA LEU A 554 -7.91 15.36 -4.29
C LEU A 554 -6.84 15.81 -5.29
N ASP A 555 -5.68 15.16 -5.29
CA ASP A 555 -4.53 15.71 -5.97
C ASP A 555 -4.59 15.49 -7.50
N TYR A 556 -5.10 14.34 -7.94
CA TYR A 556 -5.10 13.90 -9.35
C TYR A 556 -6.29 14.40 -10.17
N CYS A 557 -7.10 15.33 -9.64
CA CYS A 557 -8.40 15.66 -10.22
C CYS A 557 -8.34 16.56 -11.46
N GLY A 558 -7.14 16.89 -11.97
CA GLY A 558 -6.95 17.95 -12.95
C GLY A 558 -7.24 19.31 -12.30
N ILE A 559 -6.37 20.30 -12.51
CA ILE A 559 -6.69 21.64 -12.05
C ILE A 559 -7.75 22.17 -13.02
N ALA A 560 -9.02 22.06 -12.65
CA ALA A 560 -10.11 22.71 -13.36
C ALA A 560 -9.89 24.23 -13.24
N ARG A 561 -9.11 24.79 -14.16
CA ARG A 561 -8.92 26.23 -14.24
C ARG A 561 -10.16 26.81 -14.87
N ARG A 562 -10.80 27.74 -14.16
CA ARG A 562 -11.88 28.54 -14.72
C ARG A 562 -11.32 29.37 -15.88
N ILE A 563 -11.52 28.91 -17.12
CA ILE A 563 -11.14 29.66 -18.30
C ILE A 563 -12.21 30.76 -18.47
N LYS A 564 -11.84 32.01 -18.20
CA LYS A 564 -12.71 33.15 -18.54
C LYS A 564 -12.93 33.14 -20.05
N GLY A 565 -14.11 32.72 -20.48
CA GLY A 565 -14.55 32.82 -21.87
C GLY A 565 -14.64 34.30 -22.29
N ARG A 566 -14.44 34.58 -23.58
CA ARG A 566 -14.53 35.93 -24.17
C ARG A 566 -15.95 36.58 -24.08
N GLY A 567 -16.91 35.97 -23.39
CA GLY A 567 -18.32 36.38 -23.34
C GLY A 567 -18.90 36.69 -21.95
N GLY A 568 -18.10 36.75 -20.89
CA GLY A 568 -18.61 36.84 -19.52
C GLY A 568 -18.72 35.46 -18.87
N ASP A 569 -18.65 35.45 -17.53
CA ASP A 569 -18.28 34.31 -16.71
C ASP A 569 -19.08 33.01 -16.99
N LEU A 570 -18.36 31.90 -17.22
CA LEU A 570 -18.80 30.52 -16.99
C LEU A 570 -18.32 30.08 -15.61
#